data_AF-A0A7Y5NGD2-F1
#
_entry.id   AF-A0A7Y5NGD2-F1
#
_cell.length_a   1.000
_cell.length_b   1.000
_cell.length_c   1.000
_cell.angle_alpha   90.00
_cell.angle_beta   90.00
_cell.angle_gamma   90.00
#
_symmetry.space_group_name_H-M   'P 1'
#
loop_
_entity.id
_entity.type
_entity.pdbx_description
1 polymer ?
#
loop_
_entity_poly.entity_id
_entity_poly.type
_entity_poly.pdbx_seq_one_letter_code
_entity_poly.pdbx_strand_id
1 'polypeptide(L)'
;MTAQRTTYYWYVLFSILAAVALACTVVEVSAGVAMGLLIGAILTVVGLARFEVLIHAVIILLPLQSWIPYSLQQLGTLNPFNLLSAVIFVIWIVNAILQRERIVSFSWMNFVIVVFLLICIAALLNSSRFAGSDHISAQLNPLKRWLSPILLFFPIANARFGRPAIKRLVRTALLTVGFVALLTINDLNSIGWHNISLRTRFGGAFGFGGENDLAAFFVFYPILALAIGLFERKFFSRMILFGIFTAAMLPLILSLSRGAYLGVIAALGAIGLLRYRWMLALLVLAVVFYDTWTPGIVQQRFARTLVAANERVGGRVPAPNEEERNLETSSAQ
;
A
#
# COMPACT_ATOMS: atom_id res chain seq x y z
N MET A 1 -19.41 35.37 -0.52
CA MET A 1 -18.29 34.77 -1.29
C MET A 1 -18.39 33.25 -1.51
N THR A 2 -19.22 32.51 -0.78
CA THR A 2 -19.37 31.04 -0.95
C THR A 2 -20.18 30.64 -2.19
N ALA A 3 -21.24 31.37 -2.54
CA ALA A 3 -22.14 31.04 -3.66
C ALA A 3 -21.47 31.09 -5.04
N GLN A 4 -20.66 32.12 -5.33
CA GLN A 4 -19.95 32.26 -6.61
C GLN A 4 -18.91 31.15 -6.85
N ARG A 5 -18.24 30.67 -5.80
CA ARG A 5 -17.29 29.54 -5.92
C ARG A 5 -18.00 28.25 -6.30
N THR A 6 -19.14 27.96 -5.69
CA THR A 6 -19.94 26.79 -6.04
C THR A 6 -20.39 26.80 -7.49
N THR A 7 -20.86 27.93 -8.01
CA THR A 7 -21.31 28.03 -9.41
C THR A 7 -20.16 27.78 -10.41
N TYR A 8 -18.96 28.30 -10.12
CA TYR A 8 -17.78 28.05 -10.95
C TYR A 8 -17.43 26.56 -11.06
N TYR A 9 -17.45 25.82 -9.94
CA TYR A 9 -17.19 24.38 -9.96
C TYR A 9 -18.22 23.59 -10.78
N TRP A 10 -19.49 24.02 -10.79
CA TRP A 10 -20.53 23.39 -11.61
C TRP A 10 -20.29 23.59 -13.11
N TYR A 11 -19.85 24.78 -13.53
CA TYR A 11 -19.49 25.00 -14.94
C TYR A 11 -18.29 24.15 -15.36
N VAL A 12 -17.24 24.08 -14.53
CA VAL A 12 -16.09 23.21 -14.79
C VAL A 12 -16.50 21.74 -14.85
N LEU A 13 -17.38 21.27 -13.95
CA LEU A 13 -17.93 19.91 -14.01
C LEU A 13 -18.66 19.64 -15.30
N PHE A 14 -19.57 20.53 -15.70
CA PHE A 14 -20.37 20.35 -16.90
C PHE A 14 -19.49 20.33 -18.15
N SER A 15 -18.47 21.19 -18.22
CA SER A 15 -17.51 21.20 -19.33
C SER A 15 -16.66 19.93 -19.39
N ILE A 16 -16.17 19.43 -18.24
CA ILE A 16 -15.39 18.19 -18.20
C ILE A 16 -16.27 16.97 -18.55
N LEU A 17 -17.47 16.88 -17.97
CA LEU A 17 -18.41 15.79 -18.27
C LEU A 17 -18.83 15.80 -19.74
N ALA A 18 -19.10 16.98 -20.31
CA ALA A 18 -19.42 17.13 -21.73
C ALA A 18 -18.23 16.72 -22.62
N ALA A 19 -17.00 17.09 -22.26
CA ALA A 19 -15.80 16.69 -23.00
C ALA A 19 -15.55 15.17 -22.92
N VAL A 20 -15.76 14.55 -21.75
CA VAL A 20 -15.65 13.10 -21.57
C VAL A 20 -16.75 12.36 -22.34
N ALA A 21 -17.99 12.83 -22.28
CA ALA A 21 -19.10 12.27 -23.04
C ALA A 21 -18.83 12.36 -24.55
N LEU A 22 -18.37 13.51 -25.03
CA LEU A 22 -17.99 13.71 -26.43
C LEU A 22 -16.86 12.77 -26.84
N ALA A 23 -15.80 12.66 -26.03
CA ALA A 23 -14.69 11.73 -26.29
C ALA A 23 -15.16 10.27 -26.35
N CYS A 24 -16.10 9.87 -25.48
CA CYS A 24 -16.67 8.52 -25.49
C CYS A 24 -17.60 8.26 -26.70
N THR A 25 -18.19 9.31 -27.30
CA THR A 25 -18.98 9.17 -28.53
C THR A 25 -18.14 9.15 -29.80
N VAL A 26 -16.94 9.75 -29.78
CA VAL A 26 -16.06 9.87 -30.95
C VAL A 26 -15.08 8.70 -31.05
N VAL A 27 -14.72 8.08 -29.93
CA VAL A 27 -13.80 6.95 -29.86
C VAL A 27 -14.56 5.72 -29.40
N GLU A 28 -14.40 4.57 -30.08
CA GLU A 28 -14.95 3.28 -29.63
C GLU A 28 -14.24 2.83 -28.35
N VAL A 29 -14.67 3.39 -27.23
CA VAL A 29 -14.09 3.13 -25.91
C VAL A 29 -14.89 2.01 -25.24
N SER A 30 -14.19 1.00 -24.71
CA SER A 30 -14.86 -0.05 -23.93
C SER A 30 -15.64 0.54 -22.75
N ALA A 31 -16.78 -0.06 -22.40
CA ALA A 31 -17.63 0.43 -21.30
C ALA A 31 -16.86 0.62 -19.98
N GLY A 32 -15.87 -0.23 -19.69
CA GLY A 32 -15.03 -0.11 -18.50
C GLY A 32 -14.13 1.14 -18.51
N VAL A 33 -13.55 1.49 -19.67
CA VAL A 33 -12.74 2.72 -19.82
C VAL A 33 -13.64 3.95 -19.73
N ALA A 34 -14.82 3.93 -20.37
CA ALA A 34 -15.78 5.04 -20.30
C ALA A 34 -16.23 5.31 -18.85
N MET A 35 -16.56 4.24 -18.10
CA MET A 35 -16.90 4.34 -16.68
C MET A 35 -15.73 4.87 -15.84
N GLY A 36 -14.49 4.42 -16.12
CA GLY A 36 -13.29 4.92 -15.47
C GLY A 36 -13.05 6.41 -15.71
N LEU A 37 -13.24 6.89 -16.94
CA LEU A 37 -13.16 8.31 -17.28
C LEU A 37 -14.24 9.14 -16.60
N LEU A 38 -15.48 8.63 -16.53
CA LEU A 38 -16.58 9.29 -15.83
C LEU A 38 -16.29 9.42 -14.33
N ILE A 39 -15.85 8.34 -13.68
CA ILE A 39 -15.47 8.37 -12.26
C ILE A 39 -14.29 9.33 -12.05
N GLY A 40 -13.29 9.30 -12.93
CA GLY A 40 -12.15 10.22 -12.88
C GLY A 40 -12.57 11.69 -12.99
N ALA A 41 -13.51 12.02 -13.89
CA ALA A 41 -14.06 13.36 -14.04
C ALA A 41 -14.82 13.81 -12.78
N ILE A 42 -15.67 12.95 -12.24
CA ILE A 42 -16.41 13.21 -11.00
C ILE A 42 -15.42 13.46 -9.85
N LEU A 43 -14.43 12.58 -9.68
CA LEU A 43 -13.40 12.73 -8.64
C LEU A 43 -12.61 14.02 -8.81
N THR A 44 -12.25 14.39 -10.05
CA THR A 44 -11.51 15.63 -10.35
C THR A 44 -12.29 16.85 -9.88
N VAL A 45 -13.57 16.92 -10.22
CA VAL A 45 -14.42 18.06 -9.85
C VAL A 45 -14.67 18.10 -8.35
N VAL A 46 -15.04 16.97 -7.77
CA VAL A 46 -15.27 16.89 -6.33
C VAL A 46 -13.97 17.21 -5.57
N GLY A 47 -12.82 16.80 -6.10
CA GLY A 47 -11.49 17.10 -5.59
C GLY A 47 -11.13 18.58 -5.63
N LEU A 48 -11.55 19.32 -6.67
CA LEU A 48 -11.41 20.78 -6.73
C LEU A 48 -12.17 21.47 -5.60
N ALA A 49 -13.35 20.96 -5.23
CA ALA A 49 -14.12 21.49 -4.10
C ALA A 49 -13.60 20.98 -2.74
N ARG A 50 -13.16 19.73 -2.68
CA ARG A 50 -12.74 19.01 -1.48
C ARG A 50 -11.60 18.05 -1.79
N PHE A 51 -10.37 18.54 -1.70
CA PHE A 51 -9.16 17.77 -1.97
C PHE A 51 -9.07 16.45 -1.19
N GLU A 52 -9.62 16.41 0.03
CA GLU A 52 -9.68 15.21 0.87
C GLU A 52 -10.35 14.01 0.18
N VAL A 53 -11.31 14.24 -0.73
CA VAL A 53 -12.02 13.16 -1.42
C VAL A 53 -11.09 12.35 -2.32
N LEU A 54 -10.11 12.99 -2.95
CA LEU A 54 -9.12 12.30 -3.77
C LEU A 54 -8.23 11.39 -2.91
N ILE A 55 -7.89 11.84 -1.70
CA ILE A 55 -7.08 11.06 -0.77
C ILE A 55 -7.89 9.86 -0.24
N HIS A 56 -9.18 10.05 0.05
CA HIS A 56 -10.09 8.94 0.35
C HIS A 56 -10.13 7.91 -0.78
N ALA A 57 -10.20 8.36 -2.04
CA ALA A 57 -10.17 7.48 -3.20
C ALA A 57 -8.87 6.67 -3.26
N VAL A 58 -7.70 7.28 -3.03
CA VAL A 58 -6.43 6.56 -2.98
C VAL A 58 -6.41 5.53 -1.86
N ILE A 59 -6.83 5.91 -0.65
CA ILE A 59 -6.84 5.01 0.52
C ILE A 59 -7.69 3.77 0.23
N ILE A 60 -8.82 3.91 -0.46
CA ILE A 60 -9.72 2.80 -0.80
C ILE A 60 -9.23 1.99 -1.99
N LEU A 61 -8.79 2.65 -3.07
CA LEU A 61 -8.46 1.99 -4.33
C LEU A 61 -7.08 1.31 -4.30
N LEU A 62 -6.11 1.86 -3.58
CA LEU A 62 -4.75 1.33 -3.54
C LEU A 62 -4.68 -0.14 -3.10
N PRO A 63 -5.39 -0.58 -2.05
CA PRO A 63 -5.42 -1.99 -1.68
C PRO A 63 -6.40 -2.84 -2.49
N LEU A 64 -7.23 -2.25 -3.36
CA LEU A 64 -8.23 -2.95 -4.20
C LEU A 64 -7.81 -3.03 -5.68
N GLN A 65 -6.50 -3.11 -5.91
CA GLN A 65 -5.91 -3.21 -7.25
C GLN A 65 -6.44 -4.39 -8.07
N SER A 66 -6.70 -5.54 -7.45
CA SER A 66 -7.17 -6.73 -8.18
C SER A 66 -8.56 -6.55 -8.80
N TRP A 67 -9.35 -5.60 -8.30
CA TRP A 67 -10.73 -5.36 -8.77
C TRP A 67 -10.80 -4.37 -9.91
N ILE A 68 -9.69 -3.72 -10.24
CA ILE A 68 -9.61 -2.87 -11.42
C ILE A 68 -9.45 -3.79 -12.65
N PRO A 69 -10.28 -3.63 -13.69
CA PRO A 69 -10.17 -4.44 -14.91
C PRO A 69 -8.74 -4.47 -15.44
N TYR A 70 -8.23 -5.67 -15.72
CA TYR A 70 -6.86 -5.89 -16.19
C TYR A 70 -6.52 -5.05 -17.43
N SER A 71 -7.49 -4.84 -18.32
CA SER A 71 -7.35 -3.97 -19.50
C SER A 71 -6.97 -2.53 -19.16
N LEU A 72 -7.47 -1.98 -18.04
CA LEU A 72 -7.11 -0.65 -17.57
C LEU A 72 -5.71 -0.63 -16.95
N GLN A 73 -5.29 -1.74 -16.35
CA GLN A 73 -3.97 -1.86 -15.73
C GLN A 73 -2.86 -2.00 -16.79
N GLN A 74 -3.18 -2.60 -17.94
CA GLN A 74 -2.28 -2.74 -19.08
C GLN A 74 -2.05 -1.45 -19.90
N LEU A 75 -2.73 -0.34 -19.59
CA LEU A 75 -2.50 0.97 -20.20
C LEU A 75 -1.10 1.56 -19.88
N GLY A 76 -0.20 0.76 -19.28
CA GLY A 76 1.18 1.11 -18.99
C GLY A 76 1.26 2.36 -18.12
N THR A 77 1.81 3.43 -18.70
CA THR A 77 1.98 4.71 -18.02
C THR A 77 0.65 5.36 -17.63
N LEU A 78 -0.44 5.09 -18.36
CA LEU A 78 -1.77 5.68 -18.14
C LEU A 78 -2.69 4.80 -17.30
N ASN A 79 -2.14 3.92 -16.47
CA ASN A 79 -2.95 3.13 -15.55
C ASN A 79 -3.75 4.04 -14.57
N PRO A 80 -4.87 3.56 -14.00
CA PRO A 80 -5.74 4.35 -13.15
C PRO A 80 -5.05 4.99 -11.94
N PHE A 81 -4.02 4.34 -11.38
CA PHE A 81 -3.28 4.88 -10.23
C PHE A 81 -2.38 6.05 -10.61
N ASN A 82 -1.67 5.96 -11.74
CA ASN A 82 -0.86 7.07 -12.24
C ASN A 82 -1.76 8.25 -12.62
N LEU A 83 -2.91 7.99 -13.24
CA LEU A 83 -3.88 9.04 -13.57
C LEU A 83 -4.45 9.70 -12.31
N LEU A 84 -4.88 8.92 -11.32
CA LEU A 84 -5.35 9.45 -10.03
C LEU A 84 -4.25 10.25 -9.32
N SER A 85 -3.01 9.77 -9.36
CA SER A 85 -1.86 10.48 -8.79
C SER A 85 -1.63 11.81 -9.49
N ALA A 86 -1.68 11.84 -10.83
CA ALA A 86 -1.56 13.06 -11.60
C ALA A 86 -2.69 14.06 -11.27
N VAL A 87 -3.94 13.58 -11.19
CA VAL A 87 -5.11 14.40 -10.79
C VAL A 87 -4.92 15.00 -9.39
N ILE A 88 -4.42 14.22 -8.43
CA ILE A 88 -4.10 14.70 -7.08
C ILE A 88 -3.05 15.82 -7.14
N PHE A 89 -1.96 15.61 -7.86
CA PHE A 89 -0.91 16.63 -8.01
C PHE A 89 -1.43 17.91 -8.65
N VAL A 90 -2.16 17.81 -9.77
CA VAL A 90 -2.71 18.96 -10.48
C VAL A 90 -3.69 19.72 -9.59
N ILE A 91 -4.64 19.03 -8.97
CA ILE A 91 -5.66 19.68 -8.12
C ILE A 91 -5.01 20.30 -6.88
N TRP A 92 -3.99 19.66 -6.30
CA TRP A 92 -3.25 20.25 -5.20
C TRP A 92 -2.58 21.58 -5.60
N ILE A 93 -1.89 21.63 -6.75
CA ILE A 93 -1.29 22.86 -7.27
C ILE A 93 -2.36 23.93 -7.54
N VAL A 94 -3.44 23.55 -8.23
CA VAL A 94 -4.55 24.47 -8.53
C VAL A 94 -5.16 25.04 -7.25
N ASN A 95 -5.41 24.20 -6.24
CA ASN A 95 -5.92 24.64 -4.95
C ASN A 95 -4.96 25.58 -4.23
N ALA A 96 -3.65 25.29 -4.24
CA ALA A 96 -2.64 26.17 -3.66
C ALA A 96 -2.62 27.54 -4.34
N ILE A 97 -2.68 27.59 -5.68
CA ILE A 97 -2.73 28.84 -6.46
C ILE A 97 -4.02 29.62 -6.18
N LEU A 98 -5.19 28.96 -6.25
CA LEU A 98 -6.49 29.59 -6.02
C LEU A 98 -6.65 30.14 -4.60
N GLN A 99 -6.02 29.49 -3.62
CA GLN A 99 -6.02 29.93 -2.22
C GLN A 99 -4.87 30.91 -1.92
N ARG A 100 -4.02 31.21 -2.91
CA ARG A 100 -2.82 32.06 -2.78
C ARG A 100 -1.89 31.59 -1.66
N GLU A 101 -1.81 30.28 -1.48
CA GLU A 101 -0.94 29.66 -0.49
C GLU A 101 0.43 29.32 -1.10
N ARG A 102 1.44 29.16 -0.25
CA ARG A 102 2.74 28.66 -0.70
C ARG A 102 2.58 27.19 -1.09
N ILE A 103 2.88 26.88 -2.35
CA ILE A 103 2.82 25.52 -2.88
C ILE A 103 3.73 24.59 -2.05
N VAL A 104 4.95 25.03 -1.74
CA VAL A 104 5.88 24.27 -0.92
C VAL A 104 6.14 25.03 0.37
N SER A 105 5.96 24.33 1.49
CA SER A 105 6.34 24.82 2.82
C SER A 105 7.46 23.95 3.38
N PHE A 106 8.36 24.51 4.18
CA PHE A 106 9.34 23.67 4.87
C PHE A 106 8.62 22.85 5.94
N SER A 107 8.76 21.53 5.88
CA SER A 107 8.28 20.61 6.90
C SER A 107 9.25 19.44 7.04
N TRP A 108 9.31 18.83 8.22
CA TRP A 108 10.12 17.62 8.43
C TRP A 108 9.70 16.48 7.51
N MET A 109 8.42 16.39 7.15
CA MET A 109 7.93 15.42 6.18
C MET A 109 8.52 15.68 4.78
N ASN A 110 8.49 16.93 4.31
CA ASN A 110 9.09 17.29 3.03
C ASN A 110 10.60 17.07 3.02
N PHE A 111 11.27 17.35 4.14
CA PHE A 111 12.69 17.04 4.31
C PHE A 111 12.97 15.55 4.14
N VAL A 112 12.22 14.67 4.83
CA VAL A 112 12.35 13.22 4.71
C VAL A 112 12.08 12.75 3.28
N ILE A 113 11.05 13.27 2.61
CA ILE A 113 10.74 12.95 1.21
C ILE A 113 11.91 13.35 0.29
N VAL A 114 12.45 14.55 0.45
CA VAL A 114 13.59 15.03 -0.36
C VAL A 114 14.84 14.20 -0.10
N VAL A 115 15.17 13.90 1.16
CA VAL A 115 16.31 13.04 1.50
C VAL A 115 16.14 11.65 0.89
N PHE A 116 14.94 11.07 0.97
CA PHE A 116 14.65 9.78 0.35
C PHE A 116 14.84 9.83 -1.18
N LEU A 117 14.33 10.87 -1.84
CA LEU A 117 14.54 11.10 -3.28
C LEU A 117 16.03 11.16 -3.63
N LEU A 118 16.82 11.89 -2.85
CA LEU A 118 18.27 11.99 -3.05
C LEU A 118 18.97 10.64 -2.86
N ILE A 119 18.57 9.85 -1.86
CA ILE A 119 19.10 8.49 -1.64
C ILE A 119 18.79 7.60 -2.84
N CYS A 120 17.57 7.63 -3.36
CA CYS A 120 17.19 6.83 -4.52
C CYS A 120 17.97 7.23 -5.79
N ILE A 121 18.15 8.53 -6.02
CA ILE A 121 18.97 9.03 -7.14
C ILE A 121 20.43 8.61 -6.97
N ALA A 122 20.99 8.77 -5.77
CA ALA A 122 22.35 8.34 -5.46
C ALA A 122 22.53 6.83 -5.64
N ALA A 123 21.54 6.02 -5.24
CA ALA A 123 21.55 4.58 -5.44
C ALA A 123 21.51 4.19 -6.93
N LEU A 124 20.70 4.87 -7.74
CA LEU A 124 20.67 4.67 -9.19
C LEU A 124 22.03 5.00 -9.83
N LEU A 125 22.60 6.15 -9.48
CA LEU A 125 23.92 6.59 -9.96
C LEU A 125 25.05 5.69 -9.48
N ASN A 126 24.95 5.12 -8.27
CA ASN A 126 25.92 4.17 -7.78
C ASN A 126 25.79 2.83 -8.52
N SER A 127 24.56 2.37 -8.77
CA SER A 127 24.30 1.15 -9.53
C SER A 127 24.89 1.18 -10.94
N SER A 128 24.86 2.35 -11.61
CA SER A 128 25.41 2.50 -12.95
C SER A 128 26.94 2.42 -12.99
N ARG A 129 27.63 2.79 -11.90
CA ARG A 129 29.09 2.65 -11.79
C ARG A 129 29.54 1.19 -11.78
N PHE A 130 28.74 0.30 -11.21
CA PHE A 130 29.08 -1.13 -11.10
C PHE A 130 28.60 -1.96 -12.29
N ALA A 131 27.47 -1.59 -12.90
CA ALA A 131 26.80 -2.41 -13.93
C ALA A 131 26.74 -1.77 -15.34
N GLY A 132 27.32 -0.58 -15.51
CA GLY A 132 27.32 0.16 -16.78
C GLY A 132 26.08 1.03 -17.01
N SER A 133 26.11 1.85 -18.06
CA SER A 133 25.04 2.82 -18.39
C SER A 133 23.72 2.16 -18.80
N ASP A 134 23.78 1.00 -19.45
CA ASP A 134 22.59 0.28 -19.91
C ASP A 134 21.73 -0.19 -18.74
N HIS A 135 22.37 -0.44 -17.59
CA HIS A 135 21.70 -0.78 -16.35
C HIS A 135 20.82 0.34 -15.80
N ILE A 136 21.13 1.62 -16.10
CA ILE A 136 20.29 2.76 -15.68
C ILE A 136 18.88 2.59 -16.24
N SER A 137 18.78 2.29 -17.54
CA SER A 137 17.49 2.12 -18.23
C SER A 137 16.65 1.01 -17.60
N ALA A 138 17.28 -0.11 -17.23
CA ALA A 138 16.64 -1.22 -16.55
C ALA A 138 16.16 -0.86 -15.13
N GLN A 139 16.87 0.04 -14.45
CA GLN A 139 16.56 0.47 -13.08
C GLN A 139 15.55 1.65 -12.99
N LEU A 140 15.21 2.29 -14.11
CA LEU A 140 14.21 3.37 -14.11
C LEU A 140 12.82 2.90 -13.68
N ASN A 141 12.40 1.71 -14.11
CA ASN A 141 11.09 1.15 -13.73
C ASN A 141 11.01 0.81 -12.21
N PRO A 142 11.99 0.09 -11.63
CA PRO A 142 12.09 -0.07 -10.19
C PRO A 142 12.13 1.26 -9.44
N LEU A 143 12.96 2.22 -9.88
CA LEU A 143 13.04 3.54 -9.26
C LEU A 143 11.68 4.24 -9.24
N LYS A 144 10.98 4.25 -10.39
CA LYS A 144 9.63 4.80 -10.49
C LYS A 144 8.68 4.13 -9.49
N ARG A 145 8.72 2.79 -9.37
CA ARG A 145 7.87 2.05 -8.42
C ARG A 145 8.10 2.47 -6.96
N TRP A 146 9.34 2.78 -6.59
CA TRP A 146 9.66 3.29 -5.25
C TRP A 146 9.31 4.77 -5.07
N LEU A 147 9.52 5.59 -6.09
CA LEU A 147 9.28 7.03 -5.99
C LEU A 147 7.79 7.39 -6.06
N SER A 148 6.99 6.71 -6.88
CA SER A 148 5.59 7.08 -7.09
C SER A 148 4.75 7.15 -5.80
N PRO A 149 4.79 6.16 -4.89
CA PRO A 149 4.06 6.24 -3.62
C PRO A 149 4.56 7.36 -2.71
N ILE A 150 5.86 7.64 -2.73
CA ILE A 150 6.48 8.65 -1.85
C ILE A 150 6.24 10.06 -2.37
N LEU A 151 6.24 10.23 -3.69
CA LEU A 151 5.84 11.49 -4.32
C LEU A 151 4.37 11.79 -4.07
N LEU A 152 3.49 10.80 -4.03
CA LEU A 152 2.09 10.98 -3.61
C LEU A 152 1.94 11.55 -2.19
N PHE A 153 2.89 11.30 -1.28
CA PHE A 153 2.86 11.92 0.05
C PHE A 153 3.17 13.42 0.01
N PHE A 154 3.83 13.93 -1.03
CA PHE A 154 4.19 15.34 -1.13
C PHE A 154 2.96 16.27 -1.18
N PRO A 155 1.97 16.10 -2.09
CA PRO A 155 0.76 16.92 -2.08
C PRO A 155 -0.06 16.71 -0.81
N ILE A 156 -0.05 15.51 -0.22
CA ILE A 156 -0.75 15.22 1.05
C ILE A 156 -0.11 15.98 2.22
N ALA A 157 1.22 15.98 2.32
CA ALA A 157 1.95 16.63 3.41
C ALA A 157 1.86 18.17 3.34
N ASN A 158 1.74 18.73 2.14
CA ASN A 158 1.58 20.17 1.93
C ASN A 158 0.13 20.63 1.87
N ALA A 159 -0.83 19.70 1.78
CA ALA A 159 -2.24 20.04 1.83
C ALA A 159 -2.69 20.37 3.26
N ARG A 160 -3.50 21.42 3.39
CA ARG A 160 -4.05 21.85 4.68
C ARG A 160 -5.31 21.07 5.02
N PHE A 161 -5.15 20.00 5.79
CA PHE A 161 -6.28 19.27 6.35
C PHE A 161 -6.66 19.80 7.72
N GLY A 162 -7.92 20.21 7.88
CA GLY A 162 -8.48 20.49 9.20
C GLY A 162 -8.57 19.22 10.05
N ARG A 163 -8.62 19.36 11.38
CA ARG A 163 -8.79 18.23 12.31
C ARG A 163 -9.96 17.29 11.93
N PRO A 164 -11.15 17.79 11.49
CA PRO A 164 -12.23 16.90 11.06
C PRO A 164 -11.88 16.09 9.81
N ALA A 165 -11.16 16.67 8.85
CA ALA A 165 -10.72 16.00 7.63
C ALA A 165 -9.74 14.87 7.95
N ILE A 166 -8.73 15.14 8.78
CA ILE A 166 -7.77 14.10 9.23
C ILE A 166 -8.50 12.95 9.93
N LYS A 167 -9.46 13.25 10.81
CA LYS A 167 -10.28 12.22 11.46
C LYS A 167 -11.06 11.36 10.46
N ARG A 168 -11.61 11.97 9.41
CA ARG A 168 -12.28 11.22 8.32
C ARG A 168 -11.28 10.34 7.57
N LEU A 169 -10.13 10.87 7.17
CA LEU A 169 -9.09 10.12 6.46
C LEU A 169 -8.63 8.90 7.27
N VAL A 170 -8.37 9.09 8.57
CA VAL A 170 -8.02 8.00 9.48
C VAL A 170 -9.15 6.97 9.58
N ARG A 171 -10.41 7.39 9.72
CA ARG A 171 -11.55 6.45 9.73
C ARG A 171 -11.64 5.66 8.43
N THR A 172 -11.48 6.31 7.28
CA THR A 172 -11.47 5.61 5.99
C THR A 172 -10.33 4.62 5.91
N ALA A 173 -9.12 4.99 6.33
CA ALA A 173 -7.99 4.05 6.37
C ALA A 173 -8.30 2.82 7.24
N LEU A 174 -8.83 3.02 8.45
CA LEU A 174 -9.20 1.92 9.35
C LEU A 174 -10.31 1.03 8.78
N LEU A 175 -11.34 1.62 8.16
CA LEU A 175 -12.40 0.87 7.50
C LEU A 175 -11.86 0.07 6.32
N THR A 176 -10.98 0.67 5.50
CA THR A 176 -10.33 -0.04 4.40
C THR A 176 -9.48 -1.20 4.91
N VAL A 177 -8.71 -1.02 5.99
CA VAL A 177 -7.93 -2.12 6.59
C VAL A 177 -8.83 -3.25 7.04
N GLY A 178 -9.92 -2.95 7.76
CA GLY A 178 -10.87 -3.95 8.20
C GLY A 178 -11.51 -4.68 7.02
N PHE A 179 -11.92 -3.95 5.98
CA PHE A 179 -12.50 -4.52 4.77
C PHE A 179 -11.51 -5.43 4.02
N VAL A 180 -10.29 -4.97 3.79
CA VAL A 180 -9.23 -5.74 3.12
C VAL A 180 -8.85 -6.98 3.94
N ALA A 181 -8.82 -6.88 5.27
CA ALA A 181 -8.60 -8.03 6.15
C ALA A 181 -9.71 -9.07 5.99
N LEU A 182 -10.98 -8.67 6.03
CA LEU A 182 -12.12 -9.57 5.85
C LEU A 182 -12.15 -10.22 4.47
N LEU A 183 -11.88 -9.45 3.41
CA LEU A 183 -11.75 -9.99 2.05
C LEU A 183 -10.64 -11.04 1.98
N THR A 184 -9.46 -10.72 2.52
CA THR A 184 -8.33 -11.65 2.50
C THR A 184 -8.65 -12.91 3.30
N ILE A 185 -9.32 -12.81 4.45
CA ILE A 185 -9.76 -13.98 5.21
C ILE A 185 -10.76 -14.83 4.40
N ASN A 186 -11.70 -14.19 3.70
CA ASN A 186 -12.63 -14.89 2.81
C ASN A 186 -11.90 -15.63 1.69
N ASP A 187 -10.88 -15.02 1.10
CA ASP A 187 -10.07 -15.63 0.05
C ASP A 187 -9.21 -16.79 0.59
N LEU A 188 -8.66 -16.65 1.79
CA LEU A 188 -7.95 -17.75 2.47
C LEU A 188 -8.90 -18.91 2.81
N ASN A 189 -10.13 -18.63 3.21
CA ASN A 189 -11.17 -19.63 3.45
C ASN A 189 -11.53 -20.40 2.16
N SER A 190 -11.62 -19.71 1.01
CA SER A 190 -11.99 -20.35 -0.26
C SER A 190 -10.90 -21.27 -0.80
N ILE A 191 -9.63 -20.94 -0.57
CA ILE A 191 -8.48 -21.79 -0.88
C ILE A 191 -8.42 -23.01 0.06
N GLY A 192 -8.87 -22.83 1.30
CA GLY A 192 -8.77 -23.79 2.39
C GLY A 192 -7.42 -23.69 3.11
N TRP A 193 -7.46 -23.52 4.43
CA TRP A 193 -6.29 -23.24 5.27
C TRP A 193 -5.14 -24.25 5.12
N HIS A 194 -5.45 -25.51 4.82
CA HIS A 194 -4.48 -26.59 4.64
C HIS A 194 -3.75 -26.56 3.28
N ASN A 195 -4.30 -25.85 2.29
CA ASN A 195 -3.74 -25.75 0.94
C ASN A 195 -2.82 -24.55 0.77
N ILE A 196 -2.63 -23.75 1.84
CA ILE A 196 -1.75 -22.58 1.83
C ILE A 196 -0.29 -23.04 1.82
N SER A 197 0.43 -22.64 0.78
CA SER A 197 1.84 -22.96 0.56
C SER A 197 2.59 -21.76 0.00
N LEU A 198 3.91 -21.87 -0.13
CA LEU A 198 4.72 -20.83 -0.78
C LEU A 198 4.37 -20.59 -2.25
N ARG A 199 3.77 -21.57 -2.93
CA ARG A 199 3.36 -21.46 -4.34
C ARG A 199 1.90 -20.99 -4.47
N THR A 200 1.08 -21.19 -3.44
CA THR A 200 -0.35 -20.83 -3.41
C THR A 200 -0.66 -19.64 -2.52
N ARG A 201 0.39 -18.96 -2.02
CA ARG A 201 0.25 -17.71 -1.27
C ARG A 201 -0.44 -16.67 -2.13
N PHE A 202 -1.33 -15.90 -1.50
CA PHE A 202 -2.29 -15.07 -2.21
C PHE A 202 -2.02 -13.58 -1.98
N GLY A 203 -2.00 -12.82 -3.07
CA GLY A 203 -1.78 -11.37 -3.05
C GLY A 203 -2.97 -10.55 -2.54
N GLY A 204 -4.09 -11.19 -2.21
CA GLY A 204 -5.24 -10.45 -1.70
C GLY A 204 -5.87 -9.56 -2.76
N ALA A 205 -6.50 -8.50 -2.24
CA ALA A 205 -7.03 -7.43 -3.05
C ALA A 205 -5.95 -6.58 -3.77
N PHE A 206 -4.65 -6.81 -3.52
CA PHE A 206 -3.55 -6.09 -4.16
C PHE A 206 -3.19 -6.60 -5.57
N GLY A 207 -3.74 -7.73 -6.01
CA GLY A 207 -3.56 -8.21 -7.39
C GLY A 207 -2.08 -8.33 -7.77
N PHE A 208 -1.63 -7.51 -8.73
CA PHE A 208 -0.23 -7.47 -9.21
C PHE A 208 0.81 -7.12 -8.13
N GLY A 209 0.41 -6.42 -7.07
CA GLY A 209 1.28 -6.17 -5.92
C GLY A 209 1.67 -7.46 -5.18
N GLY A 210 0.85 -8.51 -5.35
CA GLY A 210 1.11 -9.83 -4.80
C GLY A 210 1.13 -9.83 -3.27
N GLU A 211 1.73 -10.87 -2.71
CA GLU A 211 1.72 -11.12 -1.27
C GLU A 211 2.56 -10.12 -0.50
N ASN A 212 3.60 -9.56 -1.14
CA ASN A 212 4.52 -8.63 -0.51
C ASN A 212 3.85 -7.28 -0.24
N ASP A 213 3.09 -6.74 -1.21
CA ASP A 213 2.41 -5.45 -1.04
C ASP A 213 1.25 -5.58 -0.03
N LEU A 214 0.54 -6.70 -0.05
CA LEU A 214 -0.47 -7.04 0.97
C LEU A 214 0.15 -7.15 2.36
N ALA A 215 1.29 -7.84 2.49
CA ALA A 215 1.97 -7.98 3.76
C ALA A 215 2.48 -6.64 4.28
N ALA A 216 3.06 -5.79 3.42
CA ALA A 216 3.47 -4.44 3.77
C ALA A 216 2.28 -3.59 4.24
N PHE A 217 1.13 -3.68 3.57
CA PHE A 217 -0.09 -3.01 4.00
C PHE A 217 -0.51 -3.42 5.42
N PHE A 218 -0.48 -4.72 5.74
CA PHE A 218 -0.83 -5.20 7.07
C PHE A 218 0.25 -4.94 8.14
N VAL A 219 1.48 -4.57 7.77
CA VAL A 219 2.48 -4.07 8.72
C VAL A 219 2.14 -2.65 9.16
N PHE A 220 1.83 -1.76 8.20
CA PHE A 220 1.73 -0.34 8.49
C PHE A 220 0.38 0.07 9.09
N TYR A 221 -0.73 -0.37 8.49
CA TYR A 221 -2.03 0.22 8.78
C TYR A 221 -2.78 -0.41 9.98
N PRO A 222 -2.74 -1.73 10.22
CA PRO A 222 -3.31 -2.32 11.43
C PRO A 222 -2.69 -1.80 12.73
N ILE A 223 -1.39 -1.45 12.70
CA ILE A 223 -0.70 -0.85 13.86
C ILE A 223 -1.33 0.49 14.23
N LEU A 224 -1.85 1.26 13.25
CA LEU A 224 -2.62 2.47 13.52
C LEU A 224 -3.90 2.14 14.30
N ALA A 225 -4.61 1.06 13.95
CA ALA A 225 -5.81 0.61 14.66
C ALA A 225 -5.48 0.25 16.12
N LEU A 226 -4.41 -0.52 16.33
CA LEU A 226 -3.92 -0.87 17.66
C LEU A 226 -3.55 0.38 18.47
N ALA A 227 -2.75 1.27 17.90
CA ALA A 227 -2.30 2.49 18.56
C ALA A 227 -3.50 3.35 19.00
N ILE A 228 -4.47 3.59 18.12
CA ILE A 228 -5.69 4.35 18.46
C ILE A 228 -6.52 3.60 19.50
N GLY A 229 -6.66 2.27 19.37
CA GLY A 229 -7.40 1.43 20.33
C GLY A 229 -6.84 1.50 21.74
N LEU A 230 -5.52 1.58 21.90
CA LEU A 230 -4.87 1.71 23.21
C LEU A 230 -5.19 3.05 23.92
N PHE A 231 -5.56 4.10 23.18
CA PHE A 231 -5.96 5.39 23.75
C PHE A 231 -7.49 5.59 23.81
N GLU A 232 -8.27 4.69 23.20
CA GLU A 232 -9.72 4.81 23.15
C GLU A 232 -10.35 4.46 24.50
N ARG A 233 -11.21 5.36 25.00
CA ARG A 233 -11.91 5.19 26.29
C ARG A 233 -13.20 4.41 26.14
N LYS A 234 -13.87 4.54 24.99
CA LYS A 234 -15.15 3.87 24.74
C LYS A 234 -14.93 2.39 24.44
N PHE A 235 -15.49 1.53 25.29
CA PHE A 235 -15.32 0.08 25.20
C PHE A 235 -15.62 -0.49 23.80
N PHE A 236 -16.79 -0.18 23.23
CA PHE A 236 -17.17 -0.68 21.90
C PHE A 236 -16.24 -0.19 20.79
N SER A 237 -15.89 1.11 20.77
CA SER A 237 -14.95 1.65 19.78
C SER A 237 -13.56 1.01 19.91
N ARG A 238 -13.10 0.79 21.14
CA ARG A 238 -11.85 0.09 21.42
C ARG A 238 -11.88 -1.36 20.94
N MET A 239 -12.99 -2.09 21.17
CA MET A 239 -13.14 -3.46 20.68
C MET A 239 -13.12 -3.53 19.16
N ILE A 240 -13.79 -2.61 18.45
CA ILE A 240 -13.77 -2.57 16.98
C ILE A 240 -12.33 -2.35 16.49
N LEU A 241 -11.58 -1.43 17.09
CA LEU A 241 -10.19 -1.13 16.70
C LEU A 241 -9.26 -2.32 16.93
N PHE A 242 -9.38 -2.99 18.08
CA PHE A 242 -8.63 -4.24 18.33
C PHE A 242 -9.07 -5.37 17.41
N GLY A 243 -10.36 -5.47 17.09
CA GLY A 243 -10.89 -6.42 16.12
C GLY A 243 -10.30 -6.24 14.72
N ILE A 244 -10.18 -4.98 14.24
CA ILE A 244 -9.52 -4.66 12.97
C ILE A 244 -8.04 -5.10 13.02
N PHE A 245 -7.34 -4.78 14.10
CA PHE A 245 -5.94 -5.19 14.27
C PHE A 245 -5.80 -6.72 14.24
N THR A 246 -6.58 -7.45 15.04
CA THR A 246 -6.50 -8.92 15.10
C THR A 246 -6.90 -9.57 13.78
N ALA A 247 -7.95 -9.08 13.12
CA ALA A 247 -8.40 -9.58 11.83
C ALA A 247 -7.33 -9.39 10.75
N ALA A 248 -6.54 -8.32 10.82
CA ALA A 248 -5.44 -8.06 9.89
C ALA A 248 -4.15 -8.84 10.21
N MET A 249 -3.92 -9.23 11.47
CA MET A 249 -2.76 -10.04 11.83
C MET A 249 -2.85 -11.47 11.28
N LEU A 250 -4.05 -12.04 11.19
CA LEU A 250 -4.26 -13.38 10.63
C LEU A 250 -3.75 -13.53 9.17
N PRO A 251 -4.20 -12.70 8.20
CA PRO A 251 -3.66 -12.75 6.85
C PRO A 251 -2.20 -12.30 6.77
N LEU A 252 -1.72 -11.42 7.66
CA LEU A 252 -0.30 -11.08 7.72
C LEU A 252 0.56 -12.31 8.05
N ILE A 253 0.17 -13.10 9.05
CA ILE A 253 0.85 -14.35 9.42
C ILE A 253 0.85 -15.29 8.21
N LEU A 254 -0.24 -15.39 7.46
CA LEU A 254 -0.37 -16.30 6.32
C LEU A 254 0.19 -15.77 5.00
N SER A 255 0.63 -14.51 4.95
CA SER A 255 1.38 -13.97 3.80
C SER A 255 2.77 -14.61 3.62
N LEU A 256 3.27 -15.34 4.63
CA LEU A 256 4.59 -15.99 4.63
C LEU A 256 5.76 -15.00 4.38
N SER A 257 5.54 -13.72 4.67
CA SER A 257 6.51 -12.64 4.49
C SER A 257 7.33 -12.40 5.76
N ARG A 258 8.59 -12.85 5.75
CA ARG A 258 9.54 -12.63 6.85
C ARG A 258 9.75 -11.15 7.16
N GLY A 259 9.79 -10.30 6.13
CA GLY A 259 9.91 -8.86 6.29
C GLY A 259 8.70 -8.26 7.02
N ALA A 260 7.51 -8.80 6.78
CA ALA A 260 6.31 -8.36 7.47
C ALA A 260 6.30 -8.78 8.94
N TYR A 261 6.75 -9.99 9.26
CA TYR A 261 6.87 -10.44 10.65
C TYR A 261 7.83 -9.54 11.44
N LEU A 262 9.02 -9.27 10.87
CA LEU A 262 9.99 -8.36 11.48
C LEU A 262 9.44 -6.94 11.61
N GLY A 263 8.70 -6.46 10.60
CA GLY A 263 8.05 -5.15 10.63
C GLY A 263 7.03 -5.02 11.77
N VAL A 264 6.17 -6.02 11.97
CA VAL A 264 5.20 -6.03 13.08
C VAL A 264 5.92 -6.12 14.43
N ILE A 265 6.91 -7.00 14.57
CA ILE A 265 7.71 -7.11 15.80
C ILE A 265 8.38 -5.77 16.13
N ALA A 266 8.99 -5.11 15.14
CA ALA A 266 9.62 -3.80 15.32
C ALA A 266 8.60 -2.73 15.72
N ALA A 267 7.43 -2.69 15.08
CA ALA A 267 6.38 -1.72 15.39
C ALA A 267 5.79 -1.93 16.79
N LEU A 268 5.46 -3.16 17.15
CA LEU A 268 4.97 -3.51 18.49
C LEU A 268 6.04 -3.27 19.56
N GLY A 269 7.30 -3.60 19.26
CA GLY A 269 8.45 -3.33 20.12
C GLY A 269 8.62 -1.84 20.38
N ALA A 270 8.52 -0.99 19.34
CA ALA A 270 8.57 0.46 19.49
C ALA A 270 7.44 0.98 20.40
N ILE A 271 6.20 0.53 20.19
CA ILE A 271 5.06 0.90 21.05
C ILE A 271 5.30 0.44 22.50
N GLY A 272 5.81 -0.77 22.69
CA GLY A 272 6.11 -1.33 23.99
C GLY A 272 7.21 -0.57 24.73
N LEU A 273 8.30 -0.23 24.04
CA LEU A 273 9.42 0.53 24.59
C LEU A 273 9.03 1.95 24.95
N LEU A 274 8.30 2.65 24.07
CA LEU A 274 7.98 4.05 24.24
C LEU A 274 6.84 4.29 25.23
N ARG A 275 5.88 3.36 25.36
CA ARG A 275 4.67 3.61 26.15
C ARG A 275 4.18 2.44 26.98
N TYR A 276 4.05 1.25 26.40
CA TYR A 276 3.32 0.14 27.01
C TYR A 276 4.24 -1.06 27.26
N ARG A 277 5.11 -0.97 28.27
CA ARG A 277 6.17 -1.98 28.54
C ARG A 277 5.67 -3.42 28.70
N TRP A 278 4.44 -3.62 29.17
CA TRP A 278 3.82 -4.96 29.23
C TRP A 278 3.68 -5.63 27.86
N MET A 279 3.54 -4.85 26.78
CA MET A 279 3.53 -5.38 25.41
C MET A 279 4.86 -6.01 25.03
N LEU A 280 5.99 -5.60 25.64
CA LEU A 280 7.29 -6.24 25.40
C LEU A 280 7.32 -7.65 25.97
N ALA A 281 6.79 -7.84 27.18
CA ALA A 281 6.69 -9.18 27.78
C ALA A 281 5.82 -10.10 26.92
N LEU A 282 4.67 -9.60 26.42
CA LEU A 282 3.82 -10.35 25.50
C LEU A 282 4.49 -10.62 24.16
N LEU A 283 5.23 -9.66 23.61
CA LEU A 283 5.94 -9.82 22.35
C LEU A 283 7.05 -10.88 22.48
N VAL A 284 7.82 -10.83 23.56
CA VAL A 284 8.84 -11.85 23.87
C VAL A 284 8.19 -13.22 24.01
N LEU A 285 7.08 -13.32 24.75
CA LEU A 285 6.33 -14.56 24.90
C LEU A 285 5.85 -15.08 23.53
N ALA A 286 5.27 -14.23 22.70
CA ALA A 286 4.80 -14.60 21.37
C ALA A 286 5.94 -15.08 20.46
N VAL A 287 7.13 -14.47 20.54
CA VAL A 287 8.29 -14.88 19.74
C VAL A 287 8.91 -16.18 20.26
N VAL A 288 9.04 -16.35 21.58
CA VAL A 288 9.62 -17.57 22.17
C VAL A 288 8.73 -18.78 21.93
N PHE A 289 7.42 -18.62 22.06
CA PHE A 289 6.43 -19.68 21.89
C PHE A 289 5.81 -19.70 20.49
N TYR A 290 6.53 -19.22 19.46
CA TYR A 290 5.99 -19.11 18.09
C TYR A 290 5.55 -20.46 17.53
N ASP A 291 6.26 -21.53 17.87
CA ASP A 291 5.96 -22.92 17.50
C ASP A 291 4.61 -23.41 18.00
N THR A 292 4.10 -22.84 19.10
CA THR A 292 2.87 -23.28 19.75
C THR A 292 1.63 -22.67 19.11
N TRP A 293 1.70 -21.42 18.66
CA TRP A 293 0.54 -20.68 18.14
C TRP A 293 0.58 -20.41 16.64
N THR A 294 1.74 -20.52 15.97
CA THR A 294 1.81 -20.32 14.51
C THR A 294 1.47 -21.60 13.74
N PRO A 295 0.81 -21.49 12.58
CA PRO A 295 0.58 -22.64 11.70
C PRO A 295 1.88 -23.29 11.23
N GLY A 296 1.88 -24.62 11.02
CA GLY A 296 3.07 -25.37 10.61
C GLY A 296 3.75 -24.82 9.34
N ILE A 297 3.00 -24.25 8.40
CA ILE A 297 3.56 -23.63 7.19
C ILE A 297 4.44 -22.40 7.49
N VAL A 298 4.09 -21.64 8.54
CA VAL A 298 4.89 -20.50 9.01
C VAL A 298 6.18 -21.01 9.64
N GLN A 299 6.11 -22.09 10.42
CA GLN A 299 7.28 -22.73 11.03
C GLN A 299 8.24 -23.27 9.97
N GLN A 300 7.72 -23.94 8.93
CA GLN A 300 8.50 -24.39 7.78
C GLN A 300 9.21 -23.21 7.08
N ARG A 301 8.56 -22.05 6.97
CA ARG A 301 9.14 -20.85 6.37
C ARG A 301 10.35 -20.33 7.16
N PHE A 302 10.31 -20.41 8.49
CA PHE A 302 11.45 -20.09 9.34
C PHE A 302 12.55 -21.15 9.23
N ALA A 303 12.20 -22.44 9.27
CA ALA A 303 13.15 -23.54 9.17
C ALA A 303 14.00 -23.51 7.88
N ARG A 304 13.37 -23.25 6.72
CA ARG A 304 14.10 -23.09 5.43
C ARG A 304 15.15 -21.97 5.46
N THR A 305 14.94 -20.95 6.30
CA THR A 305 15.91 -19.84 6.43
C THR A 305 17.15 -20.27 7.20
N LEU A 306 16.97 -21.10 8.23
CA LEU A 306 18.09 -21.62 9.02
C LEU A 306 18.98 -22.56 8.19
N VAL A 307 18.37 -23.39 7.34
CA VAL A 307 19.11 -24.26 6.41
C VAL A 307 19.92 -23.44 5.40
N ALA A 308 19.29 -22.49 4.71
CA ALA A 308 20.00 -21.62 3.75
C ALA A 308 21.07 -20.73 4.40
N ALA A 309 20.87 -20.31 5.66
CA ALA A 309 21.89 -19.58 6.42
C ALA A 309 23.09 -20.48 6.77
N ASN A 310 22.83 -21.73 7.20
CA ASN A 310 23.87 -22.70 7.50
C ASN A 310 24.66 -23.12 6.25
N GLU A 311 24.02 -23.25 5.10
CA GLU A 311 24.70 -23.53 3.82
C GLU A 311 25.62 -22.39 3.37
N ARG A 312 25.20 -21.13 3.58
CA ARG A 312 26.02 -19.94 3.28
C ARG A 312 27.21 -19.79 4.22
N VAL A 313 27.07 -20.17 5.48
CA VAL A 313 28.17 -20.21 6.46
C VAL A 313 29.11 -21.40 6.16
N GLY A 314 28.60 -22.48 5.58
CA GLY A 314 29.36 -23.63 5.08
C GLY A 314 30.01 -23.45 3.70
N GLY A 315 29.96 -22.26 3.10
CA GLY A 315 30.68 -21.94 1.86
C GLY A 315 30.04 -22.43 0.55
N ARG A 316 28.82 -22.98 0.58
CA ARG A 316 28.09 -23.32 -0.65
C ARG A 316 27.00 -22.28 -0.89
N VAL A 317 27.18 -21.47 -1.94
CA VAL A 317 26.10 -20.65 -2.49
C VAL A 317 25.40 -21.54 -3.51
N PRO A 318 24.21 -22.11 -3.21
CA PRO A 318 23.51 -22.91 -4.20
C PRO A 318 23.11 -22.02 -5.37
N ALA A 319 23.29 -22.55 -6.58
CA ALA A 319 22.91 -21.85 -7.80
C ALA A 319 21.38 -21.58 -7.79
N PRO A 320 20.89 -20.52 -8.44
CA PRO A 320 19.47 -20.11 -8.41
C PRO A 320 18.45 -21.20 -8.74
N ASN A 321 18.88 -22.32 -9.36
CA ASN A 321 18.04 -23.41 -9.84
C ASN A 321 18.39 -24.78 -9.21
N GLU A 322 19.33 -24.86 -8.26
CA GLU A 322 19.72 -26.15 -7.64
C GLU A 322 18.60 -26.74 -6.78
N GLU A 323 17.79 -25.91 -6.12
CA GLU A 323 16.64 -26.39 -5.32
C GLU A 323 15.53 -27.00 -6.19
N GLU A 324 15.29 -26.47 -7.39
CA GLU A 324 14.28 -27.02 -8.31
C GLU A 324 14.74 -28.35 -8.91
N ARG A 325 16.04 -28.48 -9.22
CA ARG A 325 16.64 -29.70 -9.78
C ARG A 325 16.64 -30.86 -8.79
N ASN A 326 16.80 -30.58 -7.51
CA ASN A 326 16.80 -31.61 -6.45
C ASN A 326 15.39 -32.12 -6.11
N LEU A 327 14.35 -31.33 -6.39
CA LEU A 327 12.96 -31.77 -6.26
C LEU A 327 12.55 -32.68 -7.43
N GLU A 328 13.02 -32.40 -8.65
CA GLU A 328 12.77 -33.25 -9.82
C GLU A 328 13.44 -34.62 -9.73
N THR A 329 14.66 -34.70 -9.17
CA THR A 329 15.36 -35.97 -8.98
C THR A 329 14.82 -36.80 -7.80
N SER A 330 14.26 -36.16 -6.77
CA SER A 330 13.63 -36.87 -5.65
C SER A 330 12.26 -37.47 -5.99
N SER A 331 11.57 -36.97 -7.01
CA SER A 331 10.31 -37.56 -7.51
C SER A 331 10.52 -38.70 -8.52
N ALA A 332 11.79 -38.99 -8.87
CA ALA A 332 12.17 -40.01 -9.85
C ALA A 332 12.75 -41.29 -9.21
N GLN A 333 12.55 -41.51 -7.90
CA GLN A 333 12.90 -42.75 -7.20
C GLN A 333 11.69 -43.41 -6.56
#